data_AF-F8KYS8-F1
#
_entry.id   AF-F8KYS8-F1
#
_cell.length_a   1.000
_cell.length_b   1.000
_cell.length_c   1.000
_cell.angle_alpha   90.00
_cell.angle_beta   90.00
_cell.angle_gamma   90.00
#
_symmetry.space_group_name_H-M   'P 1'
#
loop_
_entity.id
_entity.type
_entity.pdbx_description
1 polymer ?
#
loop_
_entity_poly.entity_id
_entity_poly.type
_entity_poly.pdbx_seq_one_letter_code
_entity_poly.pdbx_strand_id
1 'polypeptide(L)' 'MQAKIVIADKVFRTKEKVIIHLKKAGKGIVILSRRNAKEPMKYDKHHYKARHLIENFFAN' A
#
# COMPACT_ATOMS: atom_id res chain seq x y z
N MET A 1 14.94 -11.15 7.46
CA MET A 1 14.75 -9.72 7.11
C MET A 1 13.28 -9.36 7.28
N GLN A 2 12.95 -8.20 7.88
CA GLN A 2 11.57 -7.70 7.95
C GLN A 2 11.42 -6.43 7.12
N ALA A 3 10.38 -6.36 6.28
CA ALA A 3 10.08 -5.16 5.51
C ALA A 3 9.60 -4.03 6.43
N LYS A 4 10.15 -2.82 6.24
CA LYS A 4 9.77 -1.60 6.95
C LYS A 4 8.52 -0.92 6.34
N ILE A 5 8.30 -1.13 5.04
CA ILE A 5 7.21 -0.52 4.27
C ILE A 5 6.47 -1.62 3.50
N VAL A 6 5.14 -1.54 3.48
CA VAL A 6 4.28 -2.40 2.68
C VAL A 6 3.62 -1.57 1.58
N ILE A 7 3.83 -1.98 0.34
CA ILE A 7 3.21 -1.41 -0.86
C ILE A 7 2.16 -2.41 -1.33
N ALA A 8 0.90 -1.97 -1.45
CA ALA A 8 -0.18 -2.86 -1.85
C ALA A 8 -1.26 -2.14 -2.67
N ASP A 9 -2.14 -2.92 -3.30
CA ASP A 9 -3.19 -2.41 -4.17
C ASP A 9 -4.33 -1.71 -3.42
N LYS A 10 -4.96 -0.76 -4.10
CA LYS A 10 -6.13 -0.01 -3.61
C LYS A 10 -7.27 -0.93 -3.14
N VAL A 11 -7.35 -2.17 -3.64
CA VAL A 11 -8.36 -3.14 -3.15
C VAL A 11 -8.13 -3.52 -1.68
N PHE A 12 -6.88 -3.50 -1.20
CA PHE A 12 -6.53 -3.78 0.19
C PHE A 12 -6.81 -2.61 1.14
N ARG A 13 -7.01 -1.38 0.61
CA ARG A 13 -7.34 -0.17 1.38
C ARG A 13 -8.62 -0.34 2.20
N THR A 14 -9.60 -1.05 1.67
CA THR A 14 -10.93 -1.23 2.28
C THR A 14 -10.96 -2.38 3.28
N LYS A 15 -9.87 -3.16 3.37
CA LYS A 15 -9.74 -4.22 4.35
C LYS A 15 -9.17 -3.62 5.63
N GLU A 16 -10.05 -3.11 6.50
CA GLU A 16 -9.68 -2.52 7.80
C GLU A 16 -8.75 -3.44 8.61
N LYS A 17 -9.00 -4.76 8.59
CA LYS A 17 -8.14 -5.74 9.24
C LYS A 17 -6.68 -5.66 8.77
N VAL A 18 -6.44 -5.48 7.47
CA VAL A 18 -5.09 -5.38 6.90
C VAL A 18 -4.40 -4.10 7.39
N ILE A 19 -5.09 -2.97 7.34
CA ILE A 19 -4.56 -1.68 7.79
C ILE A 19 -4.25 -1.72 9.30
N ILE A 20 -5.14 -2.29 10.11
CA ILE A 20 -4.96 -2.40 11.56
C ILE A 20 -3.76 -3.29 11.89
N HIS A 21 -3.60 -4.45 11.24
CA HIS A 21 -2.45 -5.34 11.47
C HIS A 21 -1.14 -4.66 11.08
N LEU A 22 -1.10 -3.97 9.95
CA LEU A 22 0.09 -3.27 9.47
C LEU A 22 0.49 -2.11 10.38
N LYS A 23 -0.49 -1.35 10.90
CA LYS A 23 -0.27 -0.29 11.89
C LYS A 23 0.23 -0.86 13.22
N LYS A 24 -0.38 -1.94 13.72
CA LYS A 24 0.07 -2.64 14.94
C LYS A 24 1.50 -3.17 14.80
N ALA A 25 1.88 -3.61 13.60
CA ALA A 25 3.24 -4.03 13.30
C ALA A 25 4.23 -2.87 13.11
N GLY A 26 3.79 -1.61 13.27
CA GLY A 26 4.65 -0.43 13.12
C GLY A 26 5.19 -0.21 11.72
N LYS A 27 4.54 -0.77 10.69
CA LYS A 27 5.03 -0.71 9.30
C LYS A 27 4.47 0.51 8.57
N GLY A 28 5.28 1.11 7.71
CA GLY A 28 4.81 2.11 6.76
C GLY A 28 3.85 1.51 5.73
N ILE A 29 2.76 2.20 5.41
CA ILE A 29 1.71 1.69 4.51
C ILE A 29 1.61 2.61 3.29
N VAL A 30 1.91 2.08 2.10
CA VAL A 30 1.77 2.78 0.82
C VAL A 30 0.68 2.09 0.00
N ILE A 31 -0.57 2.49 0.23
CA ILE A 31 -1.76 1.95 -0.44
C ILE A 31 -2.59 3.08 -1.01
N LEU A 32 -2.94 2.98 -2.29
CA LEU A 32 -3.70 4.02 -2.98
C LEU A 32 -5.09 4.23 -2.34
N SER A 33 -5.51 5.50 -2.27
CA SER A 33 -6.88 5.85 -1.91
C SER A 33 -7.83 5.39 -3.01
N ARG A 34 -9.00 4.87 -2.63
CA ARG A 34 -10.10 4.76 -3.60
C ARG A 34 -10.51 6.17 -4.04
N ARG A 35 -10.91 6.32 -5.30
CA ARG A 35 -11.39 7.60 -5.85
C ARG A 35 -12.52 8.23 -5.02
N ASN A 36 -13.38 7.39 -4.46
CA ASN A 36 -14.56 7.82 -3.68
C ASN A 36 -14.29 7.81 -2.16
N ALA A 37 -13.04 7.77 -1.73
CA ALA A 37 -12.71 7.79 -0.31
C ALA A 37 -13.03 9.16 0.29
N LYS A 38 -13.82 9.19 1.38
CA LYS A 38 -14.12 10.43 2.12
C LYS A 38 -12.85 11.12 2.61
N GLU A 39 -11.87 10.32 3.03
CA GLU A 39 -10.57 10.80 3.51
C GLU A 39 -9.43 10.15 2.73
N PRO A 40 -8.91 10.82 1.70
CA PRO A 40 -7.77 10.32 0.94
C PRO A 40 -6.48 10.46 1.78
N MET A 41 -5.95 9.32 2.22
CA MET A 41 -4.62 9.24 2.83
C MET A 41 -3.53 9.71 1.85
N LYS A 42 -2.62 10.57 2.34
CA LYS A 42 -1.36 10.88 1.66
C LYS A 42 -0.56 9.59 1.51
N TYR A 43 -0.13 9.31 0.29
CA TYR A 43 0.80 8.21 -0.01
C TYR A 43 1.95 8.76 -0.84
N ASP A 44 3.11 8.12 -0.70
CA ASP A 44 4.26 8.46 -1.51
C ASP A 44 4.07 7.91 -2.93
N LYS A 45 3.92 8.84 -3.89
CA LYS A 45 3.72 8.52 -5.30
C LYS A 45 4.93 7.84 -5.94
N HIS A 46 6.14 8.12 -5.47
CA HIS A 46 7.36 7.49 -5.99
C HIS A 46 7.40 6.02 -5.60
N HIS A 47 7.15 5.71 -4.32
CA HIS A 47 7.04 4.33 -3.84
C HIS A 47 5.89 3.58 -4.51
N TYR A 48 4.75 4.24 -4.77
CA TYR A 48 3.66 3.61 -5.49
C TYR A 48 3.99 3.31 -6.96
N LYS A 49 4.66 4.23 -7.68
CA LYS A 49 5.10 3.98 -9.06
C LYS A 49 6.04 2.79 -9.16
N ALA A 50 6.94 2.63 -8.18
CA ALA A 50 7.83 1.47 -8.12
C ALA A 50 7.06 0.13 -8.05
N ARG A 51 5.83 0.12 -7.52
CA ARG A 51 4.98 -1.08 -7.51
C ARG A 51 4.77 -1.64 -8.92
N HIS A 52 4.47 -0.79 -9.90
CA HIS A 52 4.22 -1.24 -11.27
C HIS A 52 5.48 -1.83 -11.90
N LEU A 53 6.65 -1.27 -11.61
CA LEU A 53 7.92 -1.83 -12.07
C LEU A 53 8.20 -3.20 -11.46
N ILE A 54 7.93 -3.36 -10.16
CA ILE A 54 8.10 -4.63 -9.44
C ILE A 54 7.08 -5.67 -9.94
N GLU A 55 5.81 -5.30 -10.08
CA GLU A 55 4.75 -6.19 -10.60
C GLU A 55 5.07 -6.67 -12.02
N ASN A 56 5.50 -5.77 -12.91
CA ASN A 56 5.90 -6.13 -14.27
C ASN A 56 7.17 -7.00 -14.29
N PHE A 57 8.09 -6.81 -13.35
CA PHE A 57 9.29 -7.62 -13.23
C PHE A 57 8.97 -9.08 -12.87
N PHE A 58 8.00 -9.31 -11.97
CA PHE A 58 7.56 -10.65 -11.55
C PHE A 58 6.45 -11.26 -12.42
N ALA A 59 5.96 -10.54 -13.44
CA ALA A 59 4.92 -11.02 -14.35
C ALA A 59 5.46 -11.89 -15.50
N ASN A 60 6.78 -12.09 -15.59
CA ASN A 60 7.45 -12.93 -16.59
C ASN A 60 7.92 -14.26 -15.99
#